data_AF-A0A4R5YI41-F1
#
_entry.id   AF-A0A4R5YI41-F1
#
_cell.length_a   1.000
_cell.length_b   1.000
_cell.length_c   1.000
_cell.angle_alpha   90.00
_cell.angle_beta   90.00
_cell.angle_gamma   90.00
#
_symmetry.space_group_name_H-M   'P 1'
#
loop_
_entity.id
_entity.type
_entity.pdbx_description
1 polymer ?
#
loop_
_entity_poly.entity_id
_entity_poly.type
_entity_poly.pdbx_seq_one_letter_code
_entity_poly.pdbx_strand_id
1 'polypeptide(L)'
;MSPTTSRSTRALGAAAAALLLLASCGTPSGGDPSVEGTSPAASPAATAAESPAGPGTDPTAPDPGTTTTDPASDPAASGTDDPVASPTAGSGEGPTGTPTAGPTTGTDPGPTADPEPAPAELVTYSGAAADAAFTFELPATWSVDGDFSDVGGTVTVLGADGAPVGHLSVLIAWGAECGPDCSTPPVAHLGDVPGSVPLSSSGEFVVRSVAMDLTSAPELRNAYGWPDAVRLVTSLTDADVPAPSTMLPHVLYGLGLVETGVVAPNGITYRTVIFSSVHDFPTLEAVREYAGSEQHRQVEAMIASFRA
;
A
#
# COMPACT_ATOMS: atom_id res chain seq x y z
N MET A 1 11.17 0.97 60.95
CA MET A 1 11.05 2.43 61.00
C MET A 1 11.99 3.00 59.94
N SER A 2 11.43 3.63 58.91
CA SER A 2 12.16 4.51 57.98
C SER A 2 12.65 5.77 58.73
N PRO A 3 13.56 6.57 58.13
CA PRO A 3 13.08 7.66 57.30
C PRO A 3 13.90 7.95 56.04
N THR A 4 13.27 8.82 55.25
CA THR A 4 13.40 9.19 53.85
C THR A 4 14.21 10.49 53.67
N THR A 5 14.97 10.64 52.59
CA THR A 5 15.21 11.91 51.81
C THR A 5 16.02 11.54 50.56
N SER A 6 15.50 11.54 49.32
CA SER A 6 14.97 12.60 48.42
C SER A 6 16.02 13.51 47.77
N ARG A 7 16.29 13.17 46.48
CA ARG A 7 16.41 13.98 45.24
C ARG A 7 17.56 14.96 44.96
N SER A 8 17.93 14.89 43.66
CA SER A 8 18.37 15.95 42.71
C SER A 8 19.91 16.08 42.53
N THR A 9 20.52 16.22 41.34
CA THR A 9 20.08 16.52 39.96
C THR A 9 21.23 16.24 38.95
N ARG A 10 20.89 15.82 37.72
CA ARG A 10 21.48 16.12 36.37
C ARG A 10 22.99 16.38 36.17
N ALA A 11 23.61 15.74 35.18
CA ALA A 11 23.81 16.25 33.79
C ALA A 11 25.00 15.59 33.03
N LEU A 12 24.94 15.63 31.69
CA LEU A 12 25.94 15.32 30.63
C LEU A 12 25.97 13.86 30.14
N GLY A 13 25.85 13.54 28.85
CA GLY A 13 25.71 14.37 27.66
C GLY A 13 25.61 13.52 26.37
N ALA A 14 24.82 14.02 25.42
CA ALA A 14 24.87 13.93 23.95
C ALA A 14 25.41 12.67 23.23
N ALA A 15 24.58 12.11 22.35
CA ALA A 15 24.85 12.06 20.91
C ALA A 15 23.54 11.79 20.14
N ALA A 16 23.01 12.81 19.49
CA ALA A 16 21.95 12.68 18.49
C ALA A 16 22.62 12.55 17.11
N ALA A 17 22.44 11.41 16.45
CA ALA A 17 22.81 11.24 15.05
C ALA A 17 21.51 11.14 14.25
N ALA A 18 21.11 12.26 13.66
CA ALA A 18 20.07 12.28 12.63
C ALA A 18 20.77 11.95 11.30
N LEU A 19 20.49 10.77 10.72
CA LEU A 19 20.83 10.47 9.34
C LEU A 19 19.63 10.82 8.46
N LEU A 20 19.71 11.98 7.81
CA LEU A 20 18.84 12.37 6.70
C LEU A 20 19.33 11.67 5.42
N LEU A 21 18.52 10.77 4.88
CA LEU A 21 18.68 10.27 3.51
C LEU A 21 17.93 11.21 2.56
N LEU A 22 18.67 12.15 1.97
CA LEU A 22 18.19 12.97 0.86
C LEU A 22 18.25 12.15 -0.42
N ALA A 23 17.09 11.84 -1.01
CA ALA A 23 17.00 11.40 -2.40
C ALA A 23 17.50 12.54 -3.30
N SER A 24 18.55 12.28 -4.07
CA SER A 24 19.24 13.27 -4.89
C SER A 24 18.49 13.51 -6.19
N CYS A 25 17.86 14.68 -6.34
CA CYS A 25 17.50 15.23 -7.65
C CYS A 25 18.74 15.86 -8.28
N GLY A 26 19.35 15.19 -9.26
CA GLY A 26 20.43 15.75 -10.05
C GLY A 26 19.93 16.71 -11.12
N THR A 27 20.41 17.96 -11.11
CA THR A 27 20.46 18.83 -12.30
C THR A 27 21.78 19.62 -12.32
N PRO A 28 22.28 20.04 -13.50
CA PRO A 28 23.71 20.15 -13.76
C PRO A 28 24.34 21.49 -13.36
N SER A 29 25.65 21.38 -13.13
CA SER A 29 26.64 22.38 -12.73
C SER A 29 26.65 23.69 -13.54
N GLY A 30 26.81 24.82 -12.83
CA GLY A 30 27.29 26.07 -13.37
C GLY A 30 27.38 27.22 -12.35
N GLY A 31 28.58 27.49 -11.82
CA GLY A 31 28.99 28.83 -11.35
C GLY A 31 29.14 29.06 -9.83
N ASP A 32 30.40 29.10 -9.38
CA ASP A 32 30.98 29.50 -8.07
C ASP A 32 30.85 31.03 -7.75
N PRO A 33 31.25 31.57 -6.57
CA PRO A 33 30.66 31.44 -5.22
C PRO A 33 30.58 32.80 -4.45
N SER A 34 30.27 32.75 -3.14
CA SER A 34 30.31 33.81 -2.09
C SER A 34 28.94 34.47 -1.81
N VAL A 35 28.41 34.57 -0.58
CA VAL A 35 28.97 35.24 0.62
C VAL A 35 28.38 34.65 1.93
N GLU A 36 29.20 34.68 3.00
CA GLU A 36 28.90 34.46 4.43
C GLU A 36 27.66 35.19 5.01
N GLY A 37 26.99 34.58 5.99
CA GLY A 37 26.04 35.25 6.89
C GLY A 37 25.49 34.33 7.98
N THR A 38 25.79 34.64 9.25
CA THR A 38 25.68 33.78 10.44
C THR A 38 24.40 34.02 11.28
N SER A 39 23.70 32.92 11.64
CA SER A 39 22.88 32.66 12.85
C SER A 39 21.49 33.34 13.03
N PRO A 40 20.65 32.88 14.00
CA PRO A 40 20.07 31.53 14.15
C PRO A 40 18.54 31.58 14.45
N ALA A 41 17.75 30.55 14.14
CA ALA A 41 16.39 30.43 14.67
C ALA A 41 15.91 28.99 14.84
N ALA A 42 15.71 28.64 16.12
CA ALA A 42 14.68 27.76 16.70
C ALA A 42 14.36 26.40 16.04
N SER A 43 14.79 25.34 16.71
CA SER A 43 14.18 24.01 16.63
C SER A 43 12.79 23.99 17.27
N PRO A 44 11.77 23.36 16.66
CA PRO A 44 10.67 22.78 17.40
C PRO A 44 10.98 21.30 17.72
N ALA A 45 10.68 20.91 18.95
CA ALA A 45 10.76 19.54 19.44
C ALA A 45 9.65 18.68 18.80
N ALA A 46 10.01 17.54 18.23
CA ALA A 46 9.05 16.51 17.83
C ALA A 46 8.58 15.76 19.09
N THR A 47 7.31 15.95 19.43
CA THR A 47 6.63 15.21 20.50
C THR A 47 6.12 13.89 19.91
N ALA A 48 6.62 12.76 20.41
CA ALA A 48 6.05 11.45 20.16
C ALA A 48 4.65 11.38 20.79
N ALA A 49 3.63 11.03 20.00
CA ALA A 49 2.31 10.74 20.51
C ALA A 49 2.23 9.26 20.91
N GLU A 50 2.18 9.01 22.21
CA GLU A 50 1.74 7.73 22.79
C GLU A 50 0.21 7.59 22.61
N SER A 51 -0.23 6.48 22.02
CA SER A 51 -1.63 6.03 22.08
C SER A 51 -1.89 5.35 23.43
N PRO A 52 -2.92 5.74 24.21
CA PRO A 52 -3.35 4.95 25.35
C PRO A 52 -4.43 3.95 24.93
N ALA A 53 -4.23 2.71 25.36
CA ALA A 53 -5.24 1.66 25.43
C ALA A 53 -6.46 2.10 26.27
N GLY A 54 -7.66 1.64 25.89
CA GLY A 54 -8.87 1.71 26.72
C GLY A 54 -8.75 0.91 28.04
N PRO A 55 -9.75 0.92 28.94
CA PRO A 55 -11.09 0.39 28.62
C PRO A 55 -12.29 1.05 29.34
N GLY A 56 -13.52 0.71 28.92
CA GLY A 56 -14.67 0.57 29.84
C GLY A 56 -15.97 1.35 29.58
N THR A 57 -16.97 0.63 29.07
CA THR A 57 -18.40 0.57 29.48
C THR A 57 -19.29 1.82 29.62
N ASP A 58 -20.36 1.82 28.79
CA ASP A 58 -21.68 2.50 28.89
C ASP A 58 -22.50 2.06 30.13
N PRO A 59 -23.77 2.50 30.39
CA PRO A 59 -24.54 3.68 29.95
C PRO A 59 -25.36 4.35 31.10
N THR A 60 -25.76 5.64 31.03
CA THR A 60 -27.02 6.12 31.67
C THR A 60 -27.46 7.50 31.16
N ALA A 61 -28.64 7.59 30.54
CA ALA A 61 -29.44 8.82 30.44
C ALA A 61 -30.42 8.89 31.64
N PRO A 62 -30.92 10.08 32.05
CA PRO A 62 -32.15 10.57 31.42
C PRO A 62 -32.27 12.11 31.30
N ASP A 63 -33.06 12.53 30.31
CA ASP A 63 -33.78 13.81 30.23
C ASP A 63 -35.07 13.73 31.07
N PRO A 64 -35.63 14.82 31.62
CA PRO A 64 -36.70 15.53 30.89
C PRO A 64 -36.86 17.04 31.17
N GLY A 65 -37.29 17.80 30.15
CA GLY A 65 -38.60 18.48 30.24
C GLY A 65 -38.72 19.97 29.88
N THR A 66 -39.51 20.21 28.80
CA THR A 66 -40.59 21.24 28.63
C THR A 66 -40.19 22.73 28.49
N THR A 67 -40.75 23.60 27.62
CA THR A 67 -42.11 23.80 27.03
C THR A 67 -41.98 24.83 25.87
N THR A 68 -42.50 24.63 24.65
CA THR A 68 -43.85 25.00 24.08
C THR A 68 -43.96 26.40 23.45
N THR A 69 -44.29 26.50 22.14
CA THR A 69 -45.48 27.18 21.55
C THR A 69 -45.57 27.09 20.01
N ASP A 70 -46.73 26.59 19.57
CA ASP A 70 -47.44 26.50 18.25
C ASP A 70 -47.78 27.87 17.56
N PRO A 71 -48.64 27.98 16.51
CA PRO A 71 -48.84 27.21 15.25
C PRO A 71 -49.14 28.11 14.00
N ALA A 72 -49.35 27.51 12.82
CA ALA A 72 -50.23 27.91 11.66
C ALA A 72 -49.60 27.41 10.32
N SER A 73 -50.26 26.88 9.28
CA SER A 73 -51.63 26.45 8.93
C SER A 73 -51.51 25.66 7.61
N ASP A 74 -52.29 24.59 7.44
CA ASP A 74 -52.61 23.91 6.15
C ASP A 74 -53.63 24.76 5.33
N PRO A 75 -53.96 24.55 4.03
CA PRO A 75 -54.32 23.25 3.43
C PRO A 75 -53.98 22.97 1.93
N ALA A 76 -53.91 21.67 1.62
CA ALA A 76 -54.38 20.88 0.45
C ALA A 76 -54.67 21.50 -0.95
N ALA A 77 -54.22 20.78 -2.00
CA ALA A 77 -54.99 20.56 -3.24
C ALA A 77 -54.64 19.20 -3.90
N SER A 78 -55.68 18.52 -4.39
CA SER A 78 -55.73 17.15 -4.90
C SER A 78 -55.70 17.03 -6.44
N GLY A 79 -55.34 15.84 -6.93
CA GLY A 79 -55.84 15.20 -8.17
C GLY A 79 -55.03 15.43 -9.46
N THR A 80 -54.87 14.51 -10.42
CA THR A 80 -55.40 13.14 -10.63
C THR A 80 -54.66 12.49 -11.82
N ASP A 81 -54.64 11.15 -11.86
CA ASP A 81 -54.60 10.21 -13.00
C ASP A 81 -53.29 9.79 -13.72
N ASP A 82 -53.06 8.48 -13.63
CA ASP A 82 -52.06 7.53 -14.17
C ASP A 82 -52.19 7.25 -15.71
N PRO A 83 -51.67 6.14 -16.29
CA PRO A 83 -50.28 5.66 -16.43
C PRO A 83 -49.91 5.34 -17.89
N VAL A 84 -48.63 5.07 -18.20
CA VAL A 84 -48.24 4.35 -19.43
C VAL A 84 -47.54 3.05 -19.06
N ALA A 85 -48.29 1.94 -19.16
CA ALA A 85 -47.77 0.59 -19.22
C ALA A 85 -47.48 0.21 -20.68
N SER A 86 -46.38 -0.50 -20.91
CA SER A 86 -46.16 -1.25 -22.15
C SER A 86 -45.90 -2.71 -21.79
N PRO A 87 -46.74 -3.64 -22.30
CA PRO A 87 -46.31 -5.00 -22.53
C PRO A 87 -46.48 -5.34 -24.01
N THR A 88 -45.53 -6.08 -24.60
CA THR A 88 -45.86 -7.10 -25.62
C THR A 88 -44.74 -8.12 -25.67
N ALA A 89 -44.99 -9.28 -25.06
CA ALA A 89 -44.36 -10.53 -25.40
C ALA A 89 -45.14 -11.15 -26.57
N GLY A 90 -44.43 -11.59 -27.61
CA GLY A 90 -44.98 -12.39 -28.71
C GLY A 90 -44.40 -13.80 -28.65
N SER A 91 -45.21 -14.76 -28.23
CA SER A 91 -44.97 -16.19 -28.41
C SER A 91 -45.32 -16.62 -29.83
N GLY A 92 -44.53 -17.51 -30.42
CA GLY A 92 -44.87 -18.25 -31.63
C GLY A 92 -44.28 -19.66 -31.57
N GLU A 93 -45.12 -20.66 -31.31
CA GLU A 93 -44.83 -22.08 -31.52
C GLU A 93 -45.14 -22.48 -32.98
N GLY A 94 -44.45 -23.53 -33.48
CA GLY A 94 -44.36 -24.00 -34.88
C GLY A 94 -45.62 -24.68 -35.45
N PRO A 95 -45.55 -25.69 -36.38
CA PRO A 95 -44.43 -26.62 -36.66
C PRO A 95 -44.22 -27.02 -38.16
N THR A 96 -43.31 -28.00 -38.35
CA THR A 96 -43.31 -29.08 -39.37
C THR A 96 -42.26 -29.00 -40.49
N GLY A 97 -41.31 -29.95 -40.46
CA GLY A 97 -40.48 -30.29 -41.61
C GLY A 97 -39.20 -31.07 -41.27
N THR A 98 -39.28 -32.39 -41.16
CA THR A 98 -38.17 -33.32 -41.47
C THR A 98 -38.76 -34.37 -42.44
N PRO A 99 -38.00 -34.92 -43.42
CA PRO A 99 -36.98 -35.92 -43.07
C PRO A 99 -35.76 -36.10 -44.02
N THR A 100 -34.69 -36.71 -43.47
CA THR A 100 -33.82 -37.76 -44.06
C THR A 100 -32.49 -37.47 -44.81
N ALA A 101 -31.43 -38.12 -44.26
CA ALA A 101 -30.15 -38.63 -44.82
C ALA A 101 -29.03 -37.64 -45.21
N GLY A 102 -27.73 -37.85 -44.91
CA GLY A 102 -26.98 -38.99 -44.36
C GLY A 102 -25.58 -38.54 -43.85
N PRO A 103 -24.70 -39.47 -43.44
CA PRO A 103 -23.52 -39.16 -42.63
C PRO A 103 -22.34 -38.72 -43.48
N THR A 104 -21.66 -37.65 -43.06
CA THR A 104 -20.30 -37.35 -43.55
C THR A 104 -19.41 -37.10 -42.34
N THR A 105 -18.58 -38.10 -42.07
CA THR A 105 -17.40 -38.01 -41.21
C THR A 105 -16.46 -36.94 -41.75
N GLY A 106 -16.48 -35.77 -41.13
CA GLY A 106 -15.43 -34.75 -41.26
C GLY A 106 -14.78 -34.60 -39.89
N THR A 107 -13.61 -35.19 -39.71
CA THR A 107 -12.76 -35.00 -38.53
C THR A 107 -12.22 -33.58 -38.58
N ASP A 108 -12.88 -32.66 -37.89
CA ASP A 108 -12.37 -31.32 -37.62
C ASP A 108 -11.39 -31.43 -36.44
N PRO A 109 -10.09 -31.14 -36.61
CA PRO A 109 -9.20 -31.05 -35.46
C PRO A 109 -9.56 -29.76 -34.72
N GLY A 110 -10.28 -29.90 -33.62
CA GLY A 110 -10.59 -28.79 -32.72
C GLY A 110 -9.33 -28.04 -32.29
N PRO A 111 -9.46 -26.76 -31.89
CA PRO A 111 -8.33 -25.92 -31.50
C PRO A 111 -7.54 -26.66 -30.42
N THR A 112 -6.28 -26.98 -30.75
CA THR A 112 -5.32 -27.49 -29.77
C THR A 112 -5.19 -26.39 -28.73
N ALA A 113 -5.70 -26.63 -27.52
CA ALA A 113 -5.42 -25.79 -26.38
C ALA A 113 -3.90 -25.71 -26.26
N ASP A 114 -3.33 -24.52 -26.33
CA ASP A 114 -1.93 -24.32 -26.03
C ASP A 114 -1.66 -24.93 -24.65
N PRO A 115 -0.58 -25.71 -24.50
CA PRO A 115 -0.25 -26.30 -23.21
C PRO A 115 -0.09 -25.18 -22.18
N GLU A 116 -0.80 -25.31 -21.07
CA GLU A 116 -0.66 -24.46 -19.90
C GLU A 116 0.83 -24.35 -19.55
N PRO A 117 1.40 -23.14 -19.48
CA PRO A 117 2.83 -22.98 -19.24
C PRO A 117 3.20 -23.67 -17.93
N ALA A 118 4.30 -24.42 -17.96
CA ALA A 118 4.81 -25.07 -16.76
C ALA A 118 5.04 -24.02 -15.65
N PRO A 119 4.70 -24.33 -14.39
CA PRO A 119 4.90 -23.38 -13.29
C PRO A 119 6.36 -22.95 -13.24
N ALA A 120 6.58 -21.65 -13.06
CA ALA A 120 7.93 -21.10 -12.95
C ALA A 120 8.67 -21.79 -11.80
N GLU A 121 9.90 -22.23 -12.05
CA GLU A 121 10.77 -22.73 -10.99
C GLU A 121 11.05 -21.58 -10.00
N LEU A 122 10.86 -21.85 -8.70
CA LEU A 122 11.07 -20.87 -7.63
C LEU A 122 12.39 -21.13 -6.91
N VAL A 123 13.09 -20.05 -6.54
CA VAL A 123 14.28 -20.09 -5.70
C VAL A 123 14.05 -19.24 -4.45
N THR A 124 14.65 -19.65 -3.34
CA THR A 124 14.62 -18.87 -2.10
C THR A 124 15.82 -17.93 -2.04
N TYR A 125 15.54 -16.64 -1.89
CA TYR A 125 16.54 -15.66 -1.47
C TYR A 125 16.52 -15.54 0.05
N SER A 126 17.72 -15.45 0.64
CA SER A 126 17.91 -15.26 2.08
C SER A 126 18.84 -14.09 2.32
N GLY A 127 18.48 -13.22 3.26
CA GLY A 127 19.28 -12.05 3.62
C GLY A 127 19.17 -11.71 5.10
N ALA A 128 19.98 -10.75 5.52
CA ALA A 128 19.89 -10.15 6.84
C ALA A 128 20.15 -8.65 6.75
N ALA A 129 19.37 -7.86 7.46
CA ALA A 129 19.43 -6.41 7.44
C ALA A 129 18.90 -5.82 8.75
N ALA A 130 19.61 -4.84 9.31
CA ALA A 130 19.22 -4.19 10.57
C ALA A 130 18.83 -5.21 11.67
N ASP A 131 19.63 -6.26 11.87
CA ASP A 131 19.40 -7.35 12.84
C ASP A 131 18.23 -8.31 12.53
N ALA A 132 17.48 -8.11 11.44
CA ALA A 132 16.45 -9.04 11.01
C ALA A 132 17.00 -9.99 9.93
N ALA A 133 16.92 -11.30 10.17
CA ALA A 133 17.10 -12.30 9.13
C ALA A 133 15.77 -12.53 8.40
N PHE A 134 15.80 -12.69 7.09
CA PHE A 134 14.58 -12.88 6.31
C PHE A 134 14.82 -13.74 5.08
N THR A 135 13.73 -14.26 4.53
CA THR A 135 13.71 -15.02 3.28
C THR A 135 12.48 -14.69 2.46
N PHE A 136 12.57 -14.82 1.14
CA PHE A 136 11.42 -14.83 0.24
C PHE A 136 11.72 -15.68 -1.00
N GLU A 137 10.69 -16.15 -1.67
CA GLU A 137 10.75 -16.90 -2.92
C GLU A 137 10.56 -15.97 -4.11
N LEU A 138 11.28 -16.26 -5.21
CA LEU A 138 11.18 -15.53 -6.47
C LEU A 138 11.38 -16.52 -7.63
N PRO A 139 10.90 -16.22 -8.85
CA PRO A 139 11.22 -17.00 -10.03
C PRO A 139 12.74 -17.16 -10.22
N ALA A 140 13.21 -18.35 -10.59
CA ALA A 140 14.63 -18.67 -10.79
C ALA A 140 15.30 -17.80 -11.88
N THR A 141 14.50 -17.22 -12.77
CA THR A 141 14.94 -16.29 -13.82
C THR A 141 15.16 -14.86 -13.31
N TRP A 142 14.73 -14.54 -12.09
CA TRP A 142 14.90 -13.23 -11.46
C TRP A 142 16.15 -13.22 -10.58
N SER A 143 16.62 -12.03 -10.24
CA SER A 143 17.80 -11.86 -9.39
C SER A 143 17.60 -10.73 -8.37
N VAL A 144 18.42 -10.69 -7.33
CA VAL A 144 18.44 -9.60 -6.35
C VAL A 144 19.75 -8.83 -6.52
N ASP A 145 19.66 -7.52 -6.66
CA ASP A 145 20.77 -6.59 -6.78
C ASP A 145 20.82 -5.63 -5.58
N GLY A 146 22.05 -5.26 -5.21
CA GLY A 146 22.36 -4.48 -4.01
C GLY A 146 22.70 -5.32 -2.78
N ASP A 147 23.15 -4.62 -1.74
CA ASP A 147 23.56 -5.21 -0.46
C ASP A 147 22.93 -4.45 0.70
N PHE A 148 22.65 -5.16 1.79
CA PHE A 148 22.26 -4.55 3.05
C PHE A 148 23.50 -4.16 3.87
N SER A 149 23.38 -3.09 4.65
CA SER A 149 24.38 -2.70 5.65
C SER A 149 23.84 -2.92 7.06
N ASP A 150 24.73 -2.81 8.06
CA ASP A 150 24.37 -2.97 9.49
C ASP A 150 23.30 -1.98 9.96
N VAL A 151 23.17 -0.81 9.31
CA VAL A 151 22.18 0.22 9.63
C VAL A 151 20.88 0.10 8.84
N GLY A 152 20.76 -0.95 8.02
CA GLY A 152 19.66 -1.16 7.08
C GLY A 152 20.15 -1.09 5.63
N GLY A 153 19.20 -1.06 4.71
CA GLY A 153 19.49 -0.96 3.29
C GLY A 153 18.26 -1.25 2.45
N THR A 154 18.43 -1.15 1.14
CA THR A 154 17.42 -1.50 0.16
C THR A 154 18.06 -2.40 -0.87
N VAL A 155 17.48 -3.56 -1.12
CA VAL A 155 17.80 -4.38 -2.29
C VAL A 155 16.71 -4.23 -3.33
N THR A 156 17.09 -4.40 -4.58
CA THR A 156 16.17 -4.36 -5.73
C THR A 156 16.06 -5.76 -6.30
N VAL A 157 14.84 -6.24 -6.49
CA VAL A 157 14.58 -7.47 -7.24
C VAL A 157 14.47 -7.09 -8.71
N LEU A 158 15.24 -7.77 -9.55
CA LEU A 158 15.27 -7.60 -11.00
C LEU A 158 14.56 -8.77 -11.66
N GLY A 159 13.67 -8.47 -12.61
CA GLY A 159 12.99 -9.43 -13.45
C GLY A 159 13.93 -10.14 -14.42
N ALA A 160 13.38 -11.05 -15.22
CA ALA A 160 14.14 -11.85 -16.19
C ALA A 160 14.81 -11.00 -17.29
N ASP A 161 14.30 -9.80 -17.54
CA ASP A 161 14.83 -8.80 -18.47
C ASP A 161 15.84 -7.84 -17.81
N GLY A 162 16.10 -8.00 -16.51
CA GLY A 162 16.94 -7.12 -15.72
C GLY A 162 16.25 -5.83 -15.27
N ALA A 163 14.95 -5.64 -15.54
CA ALA A 163 14.21 -4.47 -15.07
C ALA A 163 13.85 -4.62 -13.58
N PRO A 164 13.85 -3.54 -12.77
CA PRO A 164 13.34 -3.57 -11.41
C PRO A 164 11.87 -4.01 -11.37
N VAL A 165 11.57 -5.01 -10.53
CA VAL A 165 10.21 -5.52 -10.28
C VAL A 165 9.80 -5.41 -8.82
N GLY A 166 10.74 -5.14 -7.90
CA GLY A 166 10.45 -4.94 -6.50
C GLY A 166 11.63 -4.36 -5.72
N HIS A 167 11.35 -3.87 -4.52
CA HIS A 167 12.32 -3.31 -3.59
C HIS A 167 12.00 -3.83 -2.19
N LEU A 168 13.03 -4.28 -1.47
CA LEU A 168 12.92 -4.65 -0.07
C LEU A 168 13.83 -3.73 0.75
N SER A 169 13.24 -3.02 1.69
CA SER A 169 13.97 -2.24 2.69
C SER A 169 13.65 -2.75 4.08
N VAL A 170 14.69 -2.89 4.91
CA VAL A 170 14.56 -3.21 6.33
C VAL A 170 15.24 -2.09 7.11
N LEU A 171 14.47 -1.45 7.98
CA LEU A 171 14.83 -0.17 8.59
C LEU A 171 14.79 -0.25 10.12
N ILE A 172 15.80 0.32 10.76
CA ILE A 172 15.84 0.53 12.23
C ILE A 172 14.77 1.52 12.68
N ALA A 173 14.52 2.54 11.86
CA ALA A 173 13.51 3.54 12.09
C ALA A 173 12.90 3.93 10.74
N TRP A 174 11.58 4.12 10.74
CA TRP A 174 10.84 4.67 9.61
C TRP A 174 10.05 5.88 10.09
N GLY A 175 10.00 6.90 9.25
CA GLY A 175 9.19 8.08 9.45
C GLY A 175 8.95 8.74 8.11
N ALA A 176 7.73 9.23 7.92
CA ALA A 176 7.39 10.10 6.80
C ALA A 176 7.08 11.49 7.37
N GLU A 177 7.82 12.49 6.90
CA GLU A 177 7.43 13.88 7.12
C GLU A 177 6.52 14.30 5.97
N CYS A 178 5.43 14.97 6.32
CA CYS A 178 4.56 15.57 5.35
C CYS A 178 4.74 17.09 5.39
N GLY A 179 4.93 17.69 4.22
CA GLY A 179 5.06 19.14 4.07
C GLY A 179 3.76 19.87 4.39
N PRO A 180 3.75 21.22 4.39
CA PRO A 180 2.57 22.01 4.73
C PRO A 180 1.33 21.72 3.85
N ASP A 181 1.52 21.18 2.64
CA ASP A 181 0.46 20.82 1.70
C ASP A 181 0.33 19.29 1.55
N CYS A 182 -0.07 18.62 2.64
CA CYS A 182 -0.35 17.18 2.68
C CYS A 182 -1.58 16.75 1.87
N SER A 183 -1.56 16.95 0.55
CA SER A 183 -2.62 16.42 -0.29
C SER A 183 -2.56 14.89 -0.28
N THR A 184 -3.68 14.24 0.03
CA THR A 184 -3.85 12.80 -0.07
C THR A 184 -4.83 12.48 -1.21
N PRO A 185 -4.34 12.33 -2.46
CA PRO A 185 -5.20 11.99 -3.58
C PRO A 185 -5.93 10.65 -3.38
N PRO A 186 -7.06 10.45 -4.05
CA PRO A 186 -7.75 9.16 -4.06
C PRO A 186 -6.87 8.03 -4.59
N VAL A 187 -7.05 6.85 -4.01
CA VAL A 187 -6.44 5.60 -4.51
C VAL A 187 -7.51 4.56 -4.80
N ALA A 188 -7.28 3.75 -5.82
CA ALA A 188 -8.06 2.57 -6.13
C ALA A 188 -7.39 1.34 -5.52
N HIS A 189 -8.11 0.61 -4.68
CA HIS A 189 -7.70 -0.71 -4.21
C HIS A 189 -8.01 -1.77 -5.26
N LEU A 190 -7.02 -2.58 -5.63
CA LEU A 190 -7.13 -3.59 -6.68
C LEU A 190 -7.23 -5.03 -6.17
N GLY A 191 -6.88 -5.26 -4.90
CA GLY A 191 -6.94 -6.58 -4.29
C GLY A 191 -5.92 -6.76 -3.17
N ASP A 192 -6.15 -7.82 -2.39
CA ASP A 192 -5.27 -8.29 -1.32
C ASP A 192 -4.98 -9.77 -1.54
N VAL A 193 -3.71 -10.18 -1.40
CA VAL A 193 -3.27 -11.58 -1.39
C VAL A 193 -2.70 -11.91 -0.02
N PRO A 194 -3.17 -12.95 0.69
CA PRO A 194 -2.65 -13.29 2.01
C PRO A 194 -1.15 -13.61 1.99
N GLY A 195 -0.42 -13.13 2.99
CA GLY A 195 0.94 -13.54 3.28
C GLY A 195 1.00 -15.02 3.68
N SER A 196 2.11 -15.69 3.34
CA SER A 196 2.28 -17.13 3.57
C SER A 196 2.50 -17.49 5.04
N VAL A 197 3.11 -16.59 5.81
CA VAL A 197 3.42 -16.75 7.23
C VAL A 197 3.22 -15.41 7.94
N PRO A 198 2.62 -15.37 9.14
CA PRO A 198 2.54 -14.16 9.94
C PRO A 198 3.92 -13.57 10.25
N LEU A 199 4.04 -12.25 10.26
CA LEU A 199 5.21 -11.55 10.75
C LEU A 199 5.29 -11.64 12.27
N SER A 200 6.51 -11.72 12.80
CA SER A 200 6.77 -11.89 14.23
C SER A 200 6.27 -10.76 15.13
N SER A 201 6.09 -9.53 14.61
CA SER A 201 5.51 -8.40 15.37
C SER A 201 4.15 -7.94 14.84
N SER A 202 3.97 -7.78 13.53
CA SER A 202 2.67 -7.34 12.96
C SER A 202 1.62 -8.46 12.88
N GLY A 203 1.98 -9.72 13.05
CA GLY A 203 1.03 -10.83 12.86
C GLY A 203 0.70 -11.06 11.39
N GLU A 204 -0.57 -11.37 11.08
CA GLU A 204 -0.99 -11.62 9.70
C GLU A 204 -0.77 -10.39 8.82
N PHE A 205 -0.37 -10.62 7.56
CA PHE A 205 -0.19 -9.56 6.58
C PHE A 205 -0.82 -9.95 5.25
N VAL A 206 -1.11 -8.95 4.44
CA VAL A 206 -1.56 -9.08 3.05
C VAL A 206 -0.60 -8.37 2.11
N VAL A 207 -0.50 -8.84 0.89
CA VAL A 207 0.07 -8.10 -0.23
C VAL A 207 -1.05 -7.31 -0.86
N ARG A 208 -1.00 -5.99 -0.72
CA ARG A 208 -2.05 -5.08 -1.18
C ARG A 208 -1.58 -4.30 -2.40
N SER A 209 -2.44 -4.28 -3.41
CA SER A 209 -2.23 -3.52 -4.65
C SER A 209 -3.13 -2.28 -4.66
N VAL A 210 -2.51 -1.09 -4.73
CA VAL A 210 -3.20 0.21 -4.80
C VAL A 210 -2.70 1.02 -5.99
N ALA A 211 -3.60 1.74 -6.66
CA ALA A 211 -3.26 2.63 -7.76
C ALA A 211 -3.73 4.06 -7.50
N MET A 212 -2.85 5.02 -7.70
CA MET A 212 -3.16 6.46 -7.61
C MET A 212 -3.11 7.08 -9.01
N ASP A 213 -4.17 7.79 -9.39
CA ASP A 213 -4.26 8.49 -10.66
C ASP A 213 -4.10 10.01 -10.46
N LEU A 214 -3.00 10.55 -10.98
CA LEU A 214 -2.68 11.98 -10.95
C LEU A 214 -2.84 12.64 -12.33
N THR A 215 -3.61 12.06 -13.24
CA THR A 215 -3.92 12.66 -14.56
C THR A 215 -4.47 14.09 -14.42
N SER A 216 -5.31 14.34 -13.43
CA SER A 216 -5.90 15.65 -13.14
C SER A 216 -5.00 16.55 -12.27
N ALA A 217 -3.85 16.06 -11.80
CA ALA A 217 -2.94 16.76 -10.90
C ALA A 217 -1.47 16.69 -11.39
N PRO A 218 -1.16 17.21 -12.60
CA PRO A 218 0.18 17.11 -13.19
C PRO A 218 1.27 17.82 -12.37
N GLU A 219 0.92 18.88 -11.62
CA GLU A 219 1.86 19.56 -10.72
C GLU A 219 2.31 18.64 -9.58
N LEU A 220 1.37 17.90 -8.99
CA LEU A 220 1.65 16.93 -7.94
C LEU A 220 2.49 15.77 -8.48
N ARG A 221 2.10 15.24 -9.65
CA ARG A 221 2.86 14.21 -10.37
C ARG A 221 4.32 14.64 -10.60
N ASN A 222 4.53 15.86 -11.07
CA ASN A 222 5.86 16.41 -11.32
C ASN A 222 6.64 16.62 -10.01
N ALA A 223 6.00 17.09 -8.94
CA ALA A 223 6.64 17.29 -7.63
C ALA A 223 7.18 15.98 -7.04
N TYR A 224 6.49 14.86 -7.30
CA TYR A 224 6.93 13.53 -6.87
C TYR A 224 7.75 12.76 -7.92
N GLY A 225 8.02 13.38 -9.08
CA GLY A 225 8.87 12.79 -10.12
C GLY A 225 8.29 11.53 -10.77
N TRP A 226 6.96 11.42 -10.88
CA TRP A 226 6.33 10.25 -11.52
C TRP A 226 6.45 10.36 -13.04
N PRO A 227 7.01 9.34 -13.73
CA PRO A 227 7.12 9.29 -15.18
C PRO A 227 5.75 9.36 -15.89
N ASP A 228 4.76 8.63 -15.37
CA ASP A 228 3.41 8.55 -15.94
C ASP A 228 2.34 9.01 -14.96
N ALA A 229 1.10 9.10 -15.45
CA ALA A 229 -0.02 9.68 -14.72
C ALA A 229 -0.52 8.81 -13.57
N VAL A 230 -0.37 7.49 -13.67
CA VAL A 230 -0.91 6.53 -12.70
C VAL A 230 0.22 5.70 -12.11
N ARG A 231 0.29 5.61 -10.79
CA ARG A 231 1.25 4.74 -10.10
C ARG A 231 0.52 3.60 -9.43
N LEU A 232 0.91 2.38 -9.78
CA LEU A 232 0.56 1.15 -9.06
C LEU A 232 1.65 0.84 -8.04
N VAL A 233 1.24 0.55 -6.82
CA VAL A 233 2.10 -0.02 -5.79
C VAL A 233 1.47 -1.30 -5.25
N THR A 234 2.25 -2.38 -5.30
CA THR A 234 1.91 -3.67 -4.69
C THR A 234 2.86 -3.87 -3.51
N SER A 235 2.34 -4.01 -2.29
CA SER A 235 3.20 -4.00 -1.10
C SER A 235 2.70 -4.84 0.05
N LEU A 236 3.63 -5.32 0.86
CA LEU A 236 3.35 -5.94 2.16
C LEU A 236 2.64 -4.92 3.06
N THR A 237 1.50 -5.29 3.61
CA THR A 237 0.66 -4.46 4.48
C THR A 237 0.13 -5.30 5.63
N ASP A 238 0.16 -4.78 6.85
CA ASP A 238 -0.52 -5.35 8.00
C ASP A 238 -2.01 -5.65 7.66
N ALA A 239 -2.45 -6.89 7.93
CA ALA A 239 -3.77 -7.36 7.52
C ALA A 239 -4.93 -6.65 8.24
N ASP A 240 -4.68 -6.12 9.44
CA ASP A 240 -5.69 -5.40 10.23
C ASP A 240 -5.91 -3.97 9.72
N VAL A 241 -5.03 -3.47 8.84
CA VAL A 241 -5.16 -2.15 8.25
C VAL A 241 -6.16 -2.21 7.08
N PRO A 242 -7.30 -1.49 7.13
CA PRO A 242 -8.27 -1.48 6.05
C PRO A 242 -7.66 -0.85 4.79
N ALA A 243 -8.16 -1.26 3.62
CA ALA A 243 -7.74 -0.67 2.35
C ALA A 243 -8.00 0.86 2.34
N PRO A 244 -6.97 1.69 2.09
CA PRO A 244 -7.13 3.13 2.13
C PRO A 244 -7.92 3.64 0.93
N SER A 245 -8.68 4.72 1.12
CA SER A 245 -9.35 5.45 0.03
C SER A 245 -8.55 6.65 -0.48
N THR A 246 -7.60 7.14 0.33
CA THR A 246 -6.65 8.20 -0.02
C THR A 246 -5.27 7.91 0.58
N MET A 247 -4.20 8.36 -0.07
CA MET A 247 -2.81 8.16 0.41
C MET A 247 -1.91 9.33 0.03
N LEU A 248 -0.77 9.47 0.70
CA LEU A 248 0.29 10.40 0.27
C LEU A 248 1.07 9.79 -0.90
N PRO A 249 1.39 10.55 -1.97
CA PRO A 249 2.09 10.00 -3.14
C PRO A 249 3.45 9.33 -2.84
N HIS A 250 4.18 9.78 -1.81
CA HIS A 250 5.46 9.20 -1.41
C HIS A 250 5.33 8.05 -0.37
N VAL A 251 4.12 7.76 0.10
CA VAL A 251 3.81 6.68 1.06
C VAL A 251 2.71 5.77 0.48
N LEU A 252 2.81 5.44 -0.80
CA LEU A 252 1.86 4.55 -1.48
C LEU A 252 2.05 3.06 -1.15
N TYR A 253 2.74 2.74 -0.07
CA TYR A 253 3.07 1.37 0.33
C TYR A 253 2.60 1.10 1.77
N GLY A 254 2.37 -0.17 2.06
CA GLY A 254 2.19 -0.67 3.42
C GLY A 254 3.51 -0.93 4.14
N LEU A 255 3.39 -1.20 5.44
CA LEU A 255 4.52 -1.53 6.32
C LEU A 255 4.26 -2.88 6.99
N GLY A 256 5.33 -3.62 7.24
CA GLY A 256 5.33 -4.76 8.15
C GLY A 256 6.34 -4.54 9.28
N LEU A 257 6.09 -5.16 10.44
CA LEU A 257 7.00 -5.14 11.58
C LEU A 257 7.50 -6.55 11.90
N VAL A 258 8.81 -6.67 12.06
CA VAL A 258 9.50 -7.94 12.39
C VAL A 258 10.27 -7.79 13.68
N GLU A 259 10.03 -8.68 14.65
CA GLU A 259 10.71 -8.70 15.94
C GLU A 259 12.12 -9.28 15.78
N THR A 260 13.13 -8.62 16.34
CA THR A 260 14.53 -9.06 16.24
C THR A 260 15.12 -9.47 17.59
N GLY A 261 14.50 -9.05 18.70
CA GLY A 261 15.08 -9.19 20.04
C GLY A 261 16.30 -8.31 20.30
N VAL A 262 16.76 -7.53 19.31
CA VAL A 262 17.91 -6.62 19.43
C VAL A 262 17.40 -5.19 19.60
N VAL A 263 17.75 -4.58 20.74
CA VAL A 263 17.41 -3.20 21.06
C VAL A 263 18.20 -2.25 20.16
N ALA A 264 17.50 -1.56 19.27
CA ALA A 264 18.09 -0.53 18.42
C ALA A 264 18.36 0.79 19.20
N PRO A 265 19.13 1.76 18.63
CA PRO A 265 19.41 3.04 19.29
C PRO A 265 18.19 3.87 19.68
N ASN A 266 17.04 3.65 19.03
CA ASN A 266 15.74 4.25 19.34
C ASN A 266 14.95 3.49 20.42
N GLY A 267 15.51 2.41 20.99
CA GLY A 267 14.93 1.65 22.10
C GLY A 267 13.91 0.58 21.71
N ILE A 268 13.62 0.38 20.43
CA ILE A 268 12.69 -0.65 19.94
C ILE A 268 13.43 -1.94 19.55
N THR A 269 12.72 -3.06 19.62
CA THR A 269 13.25 -4.40 19.31
C THR A 269 12.75 -4.96 17.98
N TYR A 270 11.80 -4.29 17.34
CA TYR A 270 11.34 -4.63 15.99
C TYR A 270 12.00 -3.76 14.92
N ARG A 271 11.87 -4.17 13.66
CA ARG A 271 12.30 -3.43 12.47
C ARG A 271 11.12 -3.23 11.53
N THR A 272 11.15 -2.12 10.80
CA THR A 272 10.16 -1.83 9.77
C THR A 272 10.61 -2.46 8.45
N VAL A 273 9.74 -3.26 7.85
CA VAL A 273 9.90 -3.86 6.54
C VAL A 273 9.03 -3.11 5.55
N ILE A 274 9.64 -2.69 4.44
CA ILE A 274 8.95 -2.19 3.25
C ILE A 274 9.32 -3.15 2.13
N PHE A 275 8.41 -4.03 1.76
CA PHE A 275 8.56 -4.86 0.57
C PHE A 275 7.48 -4.45 -0.42
N SER A 276 7.90 -3.80 -1.51
CA SER A 276 6.99 -3.23 -2.49
C SER A 276 7.47 -3.38 -3.92
N SER A 277 6.54 -3.30 -4.85
CA SER A 277 6.74 -3.18 -6.28
C SER A 277 6.06 -1.90 -6.74
N VAL A 278 6.71 -1.13 -7.61
CA VAL A 278 6.23 0.18 -8.08
C VAL A 278 6.30 0.22 -9.59
N HIS A 279 5.17 0.51 -10.22
CA HIS A 279 5.07 0.63 -11.67
C HIS A 279 4.24 1.86 -12.03
N ASP A 280 4.73 2.61 -13.01
CA ASP A 280 4.05 3.79 -13.54
C ASP A 280 3.39 3.45 -14.88
N PHE A 281 2.16 3.93 -15.06
CA PHE A 281 1.32 3.64 -16.21
C PHE A 281 0.62 4.90 -16.72
N PRO A 282 0.35 5.00 -18.03
CA PRO A 282 -0.33 6.15 -18.59
C PRO A 282 -1.80 6.26 -18.15
N THR A 283 -2.46 5.14 -17.82
CA THR A 283 -3.89 5.10 -17.47
C THR A 283 -4.20 4.02 -16.43
N LEU A 284 -5.34 4.17 -15.74
CA LEU A 284 -5.87 3.14 -14.84
C LEU A 284 -6.29 1.86 -15.58
N GLU A 285 -6.59 1.94 -16.88
CA GLU A 285 -6.89 0.75 -17.69
C GLU A 285 -5.65 -0.11 -17.89
N ALA A 286 -4.50 0.51 -18.22
CA ALA A 286 -3.22 -0.19 -18.33
C ALA A 286 -2.80 -0.84 -17.00
N VAL A 287 -3.08 -0.18 -15.87
CA VAL A 287 -2.90 -0.78 -14.54
C VAL A 287 -3.72 -2.05 -14.37
N ARG A 288 -5.00 -2.05 -14.77
CA ARG A 288 -5.87 -3.23 -14.63
C ARG A 288 -5.43 -4.37 -15.53
N GLU A 289 -4.95 -4.07 -16.73
CA GLU A 289 -4.36 -5.06 -17.63
C GLU A 289 -3.12 -5.70 -16.99
N TYR A 290 -2.20 -4.88 -16.47
CA TYR A 290 -1.02 -5.39 -15.76
C TYR A 290 -1.39 -6.20 -14.51
N ALA A 291 -2.37 -5.75 -13.72
CA ALA A 291 -2.82 -6.46 -12.52
C ALA A 291 -3.35 -7.88 -12.83
N GLY A 292 -3.83 -8.11 -14.05
CA GLY A 292 -4.24 -9.43 -14.54
C GLY A 292 -3.10 -10.27 -15.15
N SER A 293 -1.89 -9.72 -15.26
CA SER A 293 -0.75 -10.37 -15.91
C SER A 293 -0.08 -11.43 -15.01
N GLU A 294 0.63 -12.35 -15.64
CA GLU A 294 1.44 -13.34 -14.93
C GLU A 294 2.57 -12.69 -14.12
N GLN A 295 3.18 -11.62 -14.64
CA GLN A 295 4.24 -10.91 -13.93
C GLN A 295 3.73 -10.32 -12.61
N HIS A 296 2.55 -9.69 -12.61
CA HIS A 296 1.96 -9.16 -11.40
C HIS A 296 1.66 -10.26 -10.37
N ARG A 297 1.15 -11.42 -10.81
CA ARG A 297 0.95 -12.58 -9.92
C ARG A 297 2.26 -13.07 -9.31
N GLN A 298 3.35 -13.09 -10.08
CA GLN A 298 4.68 -13.46 -9.58
C GLN A 298 5.21 -12.44 -8.55
N VAL A 299 4.96 -11.15 -8.76
CA VAL A 299 5.27 -10.10 -7.77
C VAL A 299 4.47 -10.30 -6.49
N GLU A 300 3.16 -10.54 -6.59
CA GLU A 300 2.31 -10.80 -5.42
C GLU A 300 2.77 -12.04 -4.65
N ALA A 301 3.05 -13.14 -5.35
CA ALA A 301 3.57 -14.37 -4.76
C ALA A 301 4.93 -14.17 -4.09
N MET A 302 5.84 -13.41 -4.71
CA MET A 302 7.14 -13.08 -4.14
C MET A 302 6.99 -12.32 -2.82
N ILE A 303 6.19 -11.25 -2.79
CA ILE A 303 5.99 -10.47 -1.56
C ILE A 303 5.26 -11.29 -0.50
N ALA A 304 4.27 -12.11 -0.89
CA ALA A 304 3.51 -12.97 0.03
C ALA A 304 4.37 -14.07 0.65
N SER A 305 5.43 -14.50 -0.04
CA SER A 305 6.36 -15.51 0.46
C SER A 305 7.33 -15.00 1.53
N PHE A 306 7.34 -13.68 1.81
CA PHE A 306 8.24 -13.06 2.77
C PHE A 306 8.08 -13.65 4.18
N ARG A 307 9.22 -13.94 4.83
CA ARG A 307 9.34 -14.51 6.18
C ARG A 307 10.50 -13.84 6.91
N ALA A 308 10.32 -13.55 8.20
CA ALA A 308 11.33 -12.96 9.08
C ALA A 308 11.04 -13.29 10.55
#